data_AF-A0A243RI82-F1
#
_entry.id   AF-A0A243RI82-F1
#
_cell.length_a   1.000
_cell.length_b   1.000
_cell.length_c   1.000
_cell.angle_alpha   90.00
_cell.angle_beta   90.00
_cell.angle_gamma   90.00
#
_symmetry.space_group_name_H-M   'P 1'
#
loop_
_entity.id
_entity.type
_entity.pdbx_description
1 polymer ?
#
loop_
_entity_poly.entity_id
_entity_poly.type
_entity_poly.pdbx_seq_one_letter_code
_entity_poly.pdbx_strand_id
1 'polypeptide(L)'
;MSGAAATHIVDSGDQARAVTLYTTNPHGNFTLDIGERKHEVLPHLSLRSVRWAPGSSTELELAGRCTPAAFPDGALAVHLEDGRGETAVFPARAASRSGGDFVVRVPVTELPAGRWTGQLRLNTWSLDLPPIPGNLAPAKWRRHGLPWFAKPAPGRGQEFALQVARIDLVRAVTRRLKP
;
A
#
# COMPACT_ATOMS: atom_id res chain seq x y z
N MET A 1 10.91 -7.46 -35.71
CA MET A 1 10.65 -7.67 -34.27
C MET A 1 10.19 -6.34 -33.71
N SER A 2 8.97 -6.27 -33.15
CA SER A 2 8.46 -5.06 -32.48
C SER A 2 8.94 -5.11 -31.02
N GLY A 3 9.58 -4.06 -30.52
CA GLY A 3 9.98 -3.98 -29.11
C GLY A 3 8.75 -3.87 -28.21
N ALA A 4 8.73 -4.62 -27.10
CA ALA A 4 7.66 -4.49 -26.11
C ALA A 4 7.62 -3.06 -25.56
N ALA A 5 6.42 -2.55 -25.28
CA ALA A 5 6.26 -1.23 -24.70
C ALA A 5 6.92 -1.18 -23.30
N ALA A 6 7.69 -0.14 -23.03
CA ALA A 6 8.38 0.07 -21.77
C ALA A 6 8.04 1.46 -21.20
N THR A 7 7.42 1.49 -20.02
CA THR A 7 6.97 2.72 -19.36
C THR A 7 7.96 3.16 -18.30
N HIS A 8 8.48 4.38 -18.41
CA HIS A 8 9.32 5.01 -17.40
C HIS A 8 8.54 6.14 -16.73
N ILE A 9 8.63 6.23 -15.41
CA ILE A 9 8.15 7.40 -14.67
C ILE A 9 9.33 8.34 -14.50
N VAL A 10 9.15 9.56 -14.99
CA VAL A 10 10.16 10.63 -14.90
C VAL A 10 9.59 11.72 -14.01
N ASP A 11 10.41 12.19 -13.08
CA ASP A 11 10.09 13.37 -12.27
C ASP A 11 10.76 14.59 -12.91
N SER A 12 9.97 15.59 -13.30
CA SER A 12 10.47 16.85 -13.86
C SER A 12 10.30 18.03 -12.89
N GLY A 13 10.41 17.79 -11.58
CA GLY A 13 10.44 18.81 -10.52
C GLY A 13 9.05 19.36 -10.18
N ASP A 14 8.28 19.74 -11.19
CA ASP A 14 6.92 20.27 -11.02
C ASP A 14 5.84 19.19 -11.20
N GLN A 15 6.17 18.06 -11.83
CA GLN A 15 5.21 16.99 -12.09
C GLN A 15 5.90 15.66 -12.46
N ALA A 16 5.36 14.56 -11.96
CA ALA A 16 5.64 13.23 -12.50
C ALA A 16 4.99 13.06 -13.88
N ARG A 17 5.68 12.39 -14.81
CA ARG A 17 5.11 11.99 -16.10
C ARG A 17 5.46 10.56 -16.45
N ALA A 18 4.48 9.86 -17.01
CA ALA A 18 4.68 8.57 -17.65
C ALA A 18 5.18 8.78 -19.07
N VAL A 19 6.28 8.11 -19.40
CA VAL A 19 6.91 8.13 -20.71
C VAL A 19 7.01 6.68 -21.18
N THR A 20 6.20 6.30 -22.16
CA THR A 20 6.17 4.95 -22.70
C THR A 20 6.80 4.90 -24.07
N LEU A 21 7.84 4.10 -24.19
CA LEU A 21 8.50 3.83 -25.44
C LEU A 21 7.94 2.56 -26.07
N TYR A 22 7.52 2.62 -27.33
CA TYR A 22 6.94 1.47 -28.01
C TYR A 22 7.19 1.50 -29.52
N THR A 23 6.95 0.37 -30.18
CA THR A 23 7.02 0.24 -31.63
C THR A 23 5.62 0.11 -32.23
N THR A 24 5.31 0.85 -33.30
CA THR A 24 3.99 0.79 -33.94
C THR A 24 3.80 -0.49 -34.75
N ASN A 25 2.55 -0.94 -34.86
CA ASN A 25 2.14 -2.04 -35.73
C ASN A 25 1.24 -1.46 -36.85
N PRO A 26 1.47 -1.77 -38.14
CA PRO A 26 2.47 -2.68 -38.71
C PRO A 26 3.82 -2.05 -39.05
N HIS A 27 3.94 -0.73 -38.99
CA HIS A 27 5.05 -0.01 -39.61
C HIS A 27 6.38 -0.10 -38.85
N GLY A 28 6.40 -0.60 -37.62
CA GLY A 28 7.65 -0.78 -36.88
C GLY A 28 8.29 0.54 -36.44
N ASN A 29 7.56 1.65 -36.45
CA ASN A 29 8.12 2.96 -36.10
C ASN A 29 8.32 3.04 -34.59
N PHE A 30 9.46 3.57 -34.18
CA PHE A 30 9.74 3.90 -32.78
C PHE A 30 8.92 5.13 -32.38
N THR A 31 8.14 5.02 -31.32
CA THR A 31 7.22 6.07 -30.88
C THR A 31 7.30 6.26 -29.37
N LEU A 32 7.16 7.51 -28.95
CA LEU A 32 7.12 7.92 -27.56
C LEU A 32 5.69 8.39 -27.22
N ASP A 33 5.09 7.79 -26.21
CA ASP A 33 3.85 8.23 -25.59
C ASP A 33 4.17 8.96 -24.29
N ILE A 34 3.78 10.22 -24.18
CA ILE A 34 4.02 11.07 -23.01
C ILE A 34 2.66 11.44 -22.42
N GLY A 35 2.49 11.15 -21.12
CA GLY A 35 1.27 11.51 -20.39
C GLY A 35 0.10 10.57 -20.66
N GLU A 36 0.36 9.28 -20.86
CA GLU A 36 -0.65 8.22 -20.82
C GLU A 36 -1.74 8.31 -21.91
N ARG A 37 -1.42 8.81 -23.12
CA ARG A 37 -2.42 8.89 -24.19
C ARG A 37 -2.82 7.52 -24.73
N LYS A 38 -1.92 6.54 -24.63
CA LYS A 38 -2.12 5.16 -25.08
C LYS A 38 -1.77 4.13 -24.02
N HIS A 39 -0.79 4.42 -23.17
CA HIS A 39 -0.31 3.50 -22.14
C HIS A 39 -0.50 4.13 -20.76
N GLU A 40 -1.59 3.74 -20.11
CA GLU A 40 -1.93 4.15 -18.75
C GLU A 40 -1.02 3.48 -17.71
N VAL A 41 -0.69 4.17 -16.62
CA VAL A 41 0.15 3.66 -15.53
C VAL A 41 -0.61 2.75 -14.58
N LEU A 42 -1.86 3.08 -14.24
CA LEU A 42 -2.63 2.34 -13.22
C LEU A 42 -2.77 0.83 -13.52
N PRO A 43 -2.99 0.38 -14.77
CA PRO A 43 -3.01 -1.06 -15.09
C PRO A 43 -1.70 -1.80 -14.79
N HIS A 44 -0.58 -1.08 -14.64
CA HIS A 44 0.72 -1.63 -14.28
C HIS A 44 0.92 -1.77 -12.75
N LEU A 45 -0.02 -1.28 -11.95
CA LEU A 45 -0.04 -1.37 -10.49
C LEU A 45 -1.12 -2.34 -10.03
N SER A 46 -0.77 -3.26 -9.14
CA SER A 46 -1.79 -4.07 -8.44
C SER A 46 -1.30 -4.49 -7.06
N LEU A 47 -2.22 -4.61 -6.11
CA LEU A 47 -1.98 -5.24 -4.82
C LEU A 47 -2.56 -6.65 -4.84
N ARG A 48 -1.76 -7.61 -4.38
CA ARG A 48 -2.06 -9.05 -4.46
C ARG A 48 -2.26 -9.69 -3.11
N SER A 49 -1.60 -9.18 -2.08
CA SER A 49 -1.72 -9.72 -0.74
C SER A 49 -1.62 -8.64 0.33
N VAL A 50 -2.43 -8.79 1.38
CA VAL A 50 -2.35 -8.05 2.63
C VAL A 50 -2.34 -9.06 3.78
N ARG A 51 -1.28 -9.09 4.57
CA ARG A 51 -1.10 -10.05 5.67
C ARG A 51 -0.15 -9.49 6.73
N TRP A 52 -0.08 -10.10 7.90
CA TRP A 52 1.06 -9.83 8.80
C TRP A 52 2.34 -10.37 8.18
N ALA A 53 3.42 -9.61 8.32
CA ALA A 53 4.73 -9.95 7.80
C ALA A 53 5.24 -11.25 8.45
N PRO A 54 5.84 -12.17 7.69
CA PRO A 54 6.52 -13.33 8.26
C PRO A 54 7.60 -12.89 9.27
N GLY A 55 7.54 -13.43 10.48
CA GLY A 55 8.48 -13.10 11.55
C GLY A 55 8.17 -11.81 12.31
N SER A 56 7.12 -11.06 11.96
CA SER A 56 6.69 -9.88 12.71
C SER A 56 5.16 -9.79 12.80
N SER A 57 4.62 -9.99 14.01
CA SER A 57 3.18 -9.88 14.26
C SER A 57 2.67 -8.44 14.37
N THR A 58 3.54 -7.44 14.16
CA THR A 58 3.23 -6.01 14.25
C THR A 58 3.64 -5.24 12.99
N GLU A 59 3.97 -5.94 11.91
CA GLU A 59 4.19 -5.34 10.59
C GLU A 59 3.13 -5.86 9.63
N LEU A 60 2.30 -4.97 9.10
CA LEU A 60 1.37 -5.33 8.03
C LEU A 60 2.15 -5.27 6.71
N GLU A 61 2.21 -6.40 6.01
CA GLU A 61 2.85 -6.55 4.71
C GLU A 61 1.80 -6.43 3.60
N LEU A 62 2.04 -5.50 2.67
CA LEU A 62 1.31 -5.35 1.42
C LEU A 62 2.26 -5.72 0.29
N ALA A 63 1.87 -6.68 -0.56
CA ALA A 63 2.68 -7.08 -1.71
C ALA A 63 1.88 -6.96 -3.00
N GLY A 64 2.58 -6.61 -4.08
CA GLY A 64 1.94 -6.25 -5.33
C GLY A 64 2.86 -6.32 -6.54
N ARG A 65 2.28 -6.03 -7.71
CA ARG A 65 2.98 -5.91 -8.99
C ARG A 65 3.16 -4.44 -9.34
N CYS A 66 4.32 -4.09 -9.86
CA CYS A 66 4.65 -2.78 -10.39
C CYS A 66 5.50 -2.99 -11.64
N THR A 67 4.89 -2.90 -12.83
CA THR A 67 5.59 -3.16 -14.10
C THR A 67 6.08 -1.95 -14.90
N PRO A 68 5.97 -0.67 -14.47
CA PRO A 68 6.81 0.37 -15.09
C PRO A 68 8.28 -0.05 -15.02
N ALA A 69 9.02 0.16 -16.10
CA ALA A 69 10.41 -0.24 -16.27
C ALA A 69 11.37 0.51 -15.35
N ALA A 70 11.06 1.77 -15.00
CA ALA A 70 11.77 2.53 -13.99
C ALA A 70 10.88 3.63 -13.40
N PHE A 71 11.17 4.02 -12.17
CA PHE A 71 10.57 5.15 -11.47
C PHE A 71 11.55 5.66 -10.40
N PRO A 72 11.41 6.90 -9.91
CA PRO A 72 12.32 7.45 -8.89
C PRO A 72 12.29 6.64 -7.59
N ASP A 73 13.43 6.59 -6.91
CA ASP A 73 13.53 5.93 -5.60
C ASP A 73 12.53 6.53 -4.62
N GLY A 74 11.81 5.66 -3.89
CA GLY A 74 10.78 6.07 -2.93
C GLY A 74 9.48 6.60 -3.54
N ALA A 75 9.35 6.67 -4.88
CA ALA A 75 8.12 7.16 -5.52
C ALA A 75 6.92 6.21 -5.34
N LEU A 76 7.17 4.92 -5.11
CA LEU A 76 6.15 3.92 -4.80
C LEU A 76 6.03 3.74 -3.28
N ALA A 77 4.89 4.08 -2.70
CA ALA A 77 4.66 4.00 -1.26
C ALA A 77 3.20 3.72 -0.92
N VAL A 78 2.96 3.13 0.26
CA VAL A 78 1.63 3.12 0.88
C VAL A 78 1.45 4.40 1.67
N HIS A 79 0.36 5.10 1.40
CA HIS A 79 -0.08 6.26 2.15
C HIS A 79 -1.31 5.86 2.96
N LEU A 80 -1.22 6.07 4.27
CA LEU A 80 -2.33 5.87 5.19
C LEU A 80 -2.80 7.21 5.75
N GLU A 81 -4.10 7.34 6.01
CA GLU A 81 -4.70 8.49 6.67
C GLU A 81 -5.76 8.04 7.67
N ASP A 82 -6.00 8.84 8.71
CA ASP A 82 -6.99 8.52 9.76
C ASP A 82 -8.31 9.29 9.67
N GLY A 83 -8.46 10.12 8.62
CA GLY A 83 -9.60 11.02 8.42
C GLY A 83 -9.68 12.21 9.39
N ARG A 84 -8.67 12.39 10.27
CA ARG A 84 -8.55 13.50 11.23
C ARG A 84 -7.34 14.39 10.95
N GLY A 85 -6.59 14.09 9.88
CA GLY A 85 -5.42 14.83 9.43
C GLY A 85 -4.10 14.13 9.71
N GLU A 86 -4.09 13.01 10.42
CA GLU A 86 -2.87 12.21 10.58
C GLU A 86 -2.61 11.40 9.30
N THR A 87 -1.35 11.41 8.86
CA THR A 87 -0.91 10.66 7.68
C THR A 87 0.37 9.88 7.99
N ALA A 88 0.54 8.74 7.33
CA ALA A 88 1.76 7.94 7.43
C ALA A 88 2.14 7.39 6.05
N VAL A 89 3.42 7.43 5.71
CA VAL A 89 3.94 7.02 4.41
C VAL A 89 5.00 5.94 4.59
N PHE A 90 4.82 4.83 3.89
CA PHE A 90 5.71 3.67 3.97
C PHE A 90 6.20 3.29 2.57
N PRO A 91 7.50 3.43 2.26
CA PRO A 91 8.02 3.19 0.92
C PRO A 91 8.02 1.69 0.59
N ALA A 92 7.78 1.38 -0.68
CA ALA A 92 7.93 0.05 -1.23
C ALA A 92 9.40 -0.34 -1.36
N ARG A 93 9.66 -1.63 -1.26
CA ARG A 93 10.97 -2.25 -1.47
C ARG A 93 10.82 -3.37 -2.48
N ALA A 94 11.88 -3.64 -3.25
CA ALA A 94 11.92 -4.79 -4.14
C ALA A 94 11.69 -6.09 -3.34
N ALA A 95 10.81 -6.96 -3.83
CA ALA A 95 10.54 -8.23 -3.18
C ALA A 95 11.70 -9.21 -3.41
N SER A 96 12.35 -9.68 -2.34
CA SER A 96 13.48 -10.61 -2.44
C SER A 96 13.06 -12.08 -2.64
N ARG A 97 11.77 -12.43 -2.44
CA ARG A 97 11.15 -13.76 -2.66
C ARG A 97 9.65 -13.62 -2.98
N SER A 98 9.07 -14.67 -3.58
CA SER A 98 7.73 -14.76 -4.17
C SER A 98 6.59 -14.07 -3.37
N GLY A 99 5.86 -13.19 -4.05
CA GLY A 99 4.68 -12.47 -3.52
C GLY A 99 4.28 -11.25 -4.36
N GLY A 100 5.20 -10.73 -5.17
CA GLY A 100 5.02 -9.58 -6.05
C GLY A 100 6.37 -9.06 -6.55
N ASP A 101 6.36 -7.96 -7.30
CA ASP A 101 7.57 -7.22 -7.67
C ASP A 101 8.05 -6.35 -6.50
N PHE A 102 7.11 -5.93 -5.63
CA PHE A 102 7.40 -5.10 -4.47
C PHE A 102 6.68 -5.60 -3.21
N VAL A 103 7.21 -5.17 -2.05
CA VAL A 103 6.60 -5.29 -0.73
C VAL A 103 6.65 -3.94 -0.01
N VAL A 104 5.59 -3.62 0.74
CA VAL A 104 5.54 -2.50 1.67
C VAL A 104 5.25 -3.07 3.06
N ARG A 105 5.99 -2.61 4.06
CA ARG A 105 5.80 -3.01 5.46
C ARG A 105 5.37 -1.82 6.28
N VAL A 106 4.22 -1.94 6.92
CA VAL A 106 3.64 -0.93 7.80
C VAL A 106 3.84 -1.39 9.25
N PRO A 107 4.80 -0.82 10.00
CA PRO A 107 4.93 -1.04 11.43
C PRO A 107 3.75 -0.42 12.17
N VAL A 108 2.73 -1.22 12.52
CA VAL A 108 1.48 -0.70 13.11
C VAL A 108 1.66 -0.12 14.51
N THR A 109 2.83 -0.34 15.12
CA THR A 109 3.26 0.24 16.39
C THR A 109 3.55 1.73 16.31
N GLU A 110 3.88 2.23 15.12
CA GLU A 110 4.19 3.64 14.85
C GLU A 110 2.93 4.47 14.61
N LEU A 111 1.82 3.83 14.25
CA LEU A 111 0.56 4.49 14.00
C LEU A 111 -0.13 4.95 15.31
N PRO A 112 -0.57 6.22 15.39
CA PRO A 112 -1.51 6.67 16.41
C PRO A 112 -2.81 5.88 16.46
N ALA A 113 -3.52 5.99 17.59
CA ALA A 113 -4.84 5.40 17.75
C ALA A 113 -5.83 6.06 16.78
N GLY A 114 -6.47 5.27 15.94
CA GLY A 114 -7.32 5.76 14.86
C GLY A 114 -7.82 4.65 13.97
N ARG A 115 -8.72 5.02 13.05
CA ARG A 115 -9.15 4.15 11.95
C ARG A 115 -8.42 4.64 10.71
N TRP A 116 -7.52 3.80 10.19
CA TRP A 116 -6.66 4.14 9.06
C TRP A 116 -7.22 3.57 7.77
N THR A 117 -7.42 4.41 6.76
CA THR A 117 -7.63 4.05 5.35
C THR A 117 -6.33 4.23 4.59
N GLY A 118 -6.26 3.85 3.32
CA GLY A 118 -5.04 4.11 2.57
C GLY A 118 -5.10 3.79 1.08
N GLN A 119 -4.03 4.21 0.42
CA GLN A 119 -3.79 4.05 -1.01
C GLN A 119 -2.34 3.63 -1.26
N LEU A 120 -2.11 2.85 -2.31
CA LEU A 120 -0.79 2.71 -2.92
C LEU A 120 -0.62 3.88 -3.89
N ARG A 121 0.45 4.66 -3.71
CA ARG A 121 0.77 5.77 -4.60
C ARG A 121 2.07 5.50 -5.33
N LEU A 122 2.06 5.79 -6.62
CA LEU A 122 3.24 6.00 -7.43
C LEU A 122 3.21 7.46 -7.85
N ASN A 123 3.92 8.32 -7.13
CA ASN A 123 3.83 9.78 -7.33
C ASN A 123 2.35 10.27 -7.38
N THR A 124 1.86 10.77 -8.52
CA THR A 124 0.47 11.25 -8.69
C THR A 124 -0.56 10.14 -8.91
N TRP A 125 -0.13 8.94 -9.32
CA TRP A 125 -1.02 7.80 -9.54
C TRP A 125 -1.37 7.16 -8.21
N SER A 126 -2.68 6.93 -7.97
CA SER A 126 -3.18 6.36 -6.73
C SER A 126 -4.07 5.16 -7.02
N LEU A 127 -3.83 4.07 -6.30
CA LEU A 127 -4.64 2.86 -6.31
C LEU A 127 -5.14 2.60 -4.88
N ASP A 128 -6.45 2.42 -4.71
CA ASP A 128 -6.99 2.11 -3.39
C ASP A 128 -6.46 0.77 -2.86
N LEU A 129 -6.17 0.74 -1.56
CA LEU A 129 -5.74 -0.51 -0.93
C LEU A 129 -6.90 -1.52 -0.90
N PRO A 130 -6.64 -2.81 -1.14
CA PRO A 130 -7.66 -3.83 -1.05
C PRO A 130 -8.10 -4.01 0.41
N PRO A 131 -9.32 -4.53 0.66
CA PRO A 131 -9.78 -4.80 2.01
C PRO A 131 -8.84 -5.76 2.75
N ILE A 132 -8.65 -5.52 4.05
CA ILE A 132 -7.87 -6.41 4.90
C ILE A 132 -8.68 -7.70 5.11
N PRO A 133 -8.08 -8.90 4.96
CA PRO A 133 -8.78 -10.15 5.17
C PRO A 133 -9.46 -10.20 6.56
N GLY A 134 -10.76 -10.51 6.58
CA GLY A 134 -11.55 -10.50 7.84
C GLY A 134 -11.11 -11.53 8.86
N ASN A 135 -10.40 -12.59 8.43
CA ASN A 135 -9.80 -13.62 9.29
C ASN A 135 -8.39 -13.24 9.78
N LEU A 136 -7.88 -12.05 9.46
CA LEU A 136 -6.57 -11.61 9.92
C LEU A 136 -6.61 -11.36 11.43
N ALA A 137 -5.86 -12.17 12.18
CA ALA A 137 -5.80 -12.07 13.64
C ALA A 137 -5.33 -10.67 14.08
N PRO A 138 -5.85 -10.10 15.18
CA PRO A 138 -5.35 -8.81 15.68
C PRO A 138 -3.85 -8.86 16.05
N ALA A 139 -3.08 -7.89 15.58
CA ALA A 139 -1.76 -7.59 16.14
C ALA A 139 -1.93 -6.99 17.53
N LYS A 140 -1.05 -7.36 18.47
CA LYS A 140 -1.08 -6.87 19.85
C LYS A 140 0.34 -6.54 20.30
N TRP A 141 0.50 -5.42 21.01
CA TRP A 141 1.79 -4.99 21.56
C TRP A 141 1.59 -4.16 22.83
N ARG A 142 2.72 -3.69 23.39
CA ARG A 142 2.73 -2.74 24.51
C ARG A 142 3.47 -1.47 24.12
N ARG A 143 2.93 -0.31 24.50
CA ARG A 143 3.58 1.01 24.35
C ARG A 143 3.42 1.76 25.67
N HIS A 144 4.55 2.12 26.28
CA HIS A 144 4.61 2.73 27.62
C HIS A 144 3.79 1.95 28.68
N GLY A 145 3.95 0.62 28.72
CA GLY A 145 3.25 -0.26 29.66
C GLY A 145 1.78 -0.53 29.36
N LEU A 146 1.15 0.22 28.46
CA LEU A 146 -0.25 0.05 28.09
C LEU A 146 -0.38 -0.97 26.95
N PRO A 147 -1.40 -1.83 26.97
CA PRO A 147 -1.68 -2.76 25.88
C PRO A 147 -2.35 -2.07 24.69
N TRP A 148 -1.91 -2.40 23.48
CA TRP A 148 -2.40 -1.88 22.21
C TRP A 148 -2.73 -3.01 21.25
N PHE A 149 -3.55 -2.70 20.25
CA PHE A 149 -3.86 -3.61 19.16
C PHE A 149 -4.04 -2.90 17.82
N ALA A 150 -3.85 -3.65 16.74
CA ALA A 150 -4.26 -3.30 15.40
C ALA A 150 -5.06 -4.46 14.81
N LYS A 151 -6.21 -4.17 14.19
CA LYS A 151 -7.07 -5.18 13.59
C LYS A 151 -7.85 -4.61 12.41
N PRO A 152 -8.37 -5.45 11.50
CA PRO A 152 -9.34 -4.99 10.50
C PRO A 152 -10.48 -4.22 11.19
N ALA A 153 -10.78 -3.02 10.71
CA ALA A 153 -11.87 -2.22 11.25
C ALA A 153 -13.22 -2.83 10.81
N PRO A 154 -14.24 -2.80 11.68
CA PRO A 154 -15.58 -3.23 11.28
C PRO A 154 -16.11 -2.34 10.15
N GLY A 155 -16.60 -2.96 9.08
CA GLY A 155 -17.09 -2.30 7.86
C GLY A 155 -17.59 -3.35 6.85
N ARG A 156 -18.17 -2.90 5.73
CA ARG A 156 -18.76 -3.79 4.70
C ARG A 156 -17.75 -4.68 3.95
N GLY A 157 -16.49 -4.74 4.39
CA GLY A 157 -15.45 -5.60 3.81
C GLY A 157 -15.00 -5.19 2.39
N GLN A 158 -15.43 -4.03 1.91
CA GLN A 158 -15.13 -3.54 0.55
C GLN A 158 -13.91 -2.60 0.49
N GLU A 159 -13.52 -2.02 1.62
CA GLU A 159 -12.45 -1.02 1.70
C GLU A 159 -11.38 -1.44 2.69
N PHE A 160 -10.14 -1.03 2.44
CA PHE A 160 -9.06 -1.11 3.43
C PHE A 160 -9.40 -0.24 4.64
N ALA A 161 -9.43 -0.86 5.82
CA ALA A 161 -9.55 -0.13 7.07
C ALA A 161 -8.85 -0.87 8.22
N LEU A 162 -7.88 -0.22 8.85
CA LEU A 162 -7.12 -0.73 9.98
C LEU A 162 -7.47 0.07 11.24
N GLN A 163 -8.03 -0.58 12.25
CA GLN A 163 -8.24 0.02 13.56
C GLN A 163 -7.00 -0.17 14.42
N VAL A 164 -6.36 0.93 14.82
CA VAL A 164 -5.31 0.97 15.85
C VAL A 164 -5.90 1.56 17.12
N ALA A 165 -5.73 0.91 18.26
CA ALA A 165 -6.23 1.43 19.53
C ALA A 165 -5.51 0.85 20.74
N ARG A 166 -5.59 1.59 21.84
CA ARG A 166 -5.26 1.09 23.17
C ARG A 166 -6.38 0.15 23.66
N ILE A 167 -6.01 -0.98 24.26
CA ILE A 167 -6.98 -1.81 24.98
C ILE A 167 -7.40 -1.06 26.24
N ASP A 168 -8.69 -0.76 26.35
CA ASP A 168 -9.26 -0.22 27.57
C ASP A 168 -9.40 -1.34 28.61
N LEU A 169 -8.42 -1.44 29.50
CA LEU A 169 -8.37 -2.45 30.57
C LEU A 169 -9.55 -2.32 31.53
N VAL A 170 -10.06 -1.10 31.77
CA VAL A 170 -11.19 -0.86 32.69
C VAL A 170 -12.48 -1.43 32.11
N ARG A 171 -12.69 -1.24 30.81
CA ARG A 171 -13.82 -1.85 30.08
C ARG A 171 -13.72 -3.38 30.01
N ALA A 172 -12.50 -3.91 29.90
CA ALA A 172 -12.27 -5.36 29.89
C ALA A 172 -12.56 -6.02 31.25
N VAL A 173 -12.17 -5.37 32.36
CA VAL A 173 -12.43 -5.86 33.72
C VAL A 173 -13.92 -5.78 34.05
N THR A 174 -14.60 -4.66 33.75
CA THR A 174 -16.04 -4.52 33.99
C THR A 174 -16.90 -5.50 33.18
N ARG A 175 -16.48 -5.88 31.96
CA ARG A 175 -17.16 -6.91 31.16
C ARG A 175 -16.97 -8.32 31.70
N ARG A 176 -15.90 -8.56 32.47
CA ARG A 176 -15.61 -9.84 33.13
C ARG A 176 -16.31 -10.00 34.49
N LEU A 177 -16.82 -8.90 35.04
CA LEU A 177 -17.53 -8.82 36.31
C LEU A 177 -19.06 -8.73 36.17
N LYS A 178 -19.58 -8.66 34.94
CA LYS A 178 -21.01 -8.90 34.67
C LYS A 178 -21.20 -10.41 34.40
N PRO A 179 -21.96 -11.13 35.25
CA PRO A 179 -22.37 -12.51 35.00
C PRO A 179 -23.21 -12.63 33.73
#